data_AF-A0A8H5W9F2-F1
#
_entry.id   AF-A0A8H5W9F2-F1
#
_cell.length_a   1.000
_cell.length_b   1.000
_cell.length_c   1.000
_cell.angle_alpha   90.00
_cell.angle_beta   90.00
_cell.angle_gamma   90.00
#
_symmetry.space_group_name_H-M   'P 1'
#
loop_
_entity.id
_entity.type
_entity.pdbx_description
1 polymer ?
#
loop_
_entity_poly.entity_id
_entity_poly.type
_entity_poly.pdbx_seq_one_letter_code
_entity_poly.pdbx_strand_id
1 'polypeptide(L)'
;MTFAEDSHTKQPFLTTSFTSTAASPEVCRQAFLVTDRTPDTWLAYHDLNNLAERGGDLWSDLNISLSKNDSIPSVHGGILWGDSVNKRFYLFGGEWNNGFSQGTYSLLSYDIIYDKWDHFGTPDITPLPKIASYGAGVGISETGMGYYLGGWISNASMSGWTGDRTMSSNFYTNSYDSGKLRQVASLS
;
A
#
# COMPACT_ATOMS: atom_id res chain seq x y z
N MET A 1 11.40 -11.41 -0.20
CA MET A 1 10.72 -11.97 -1.38
C MET A 1 10.39 -13.40 -1.05
N THR A 2 9.13 -13.70 -0.82
CA THR A 2 8.69 -15.05 -0.42
C THR A 2 7.68 -15.52 -1.46
N PHE A 3 7.92 -16.69 -2.04
CA PHE A 3 6.99 -17.33 -2.96
C PHE A 3 5.97 -18.11 -2.12
N ALA A 4 4.68 -17.86 -2.33
CA ALA A 4 3.61 -18.72 -1.85
C ALA A 4 2.83 -19.21 -3.08
N GLU A 5 2.63 -20.52 -3.18
CA GLU A 5 1.86 -21.17 -4.25
C GLU A 5 0.42 -21.41 -3.79
N ASP A 6 -0.57 -21.09 -4.64
CA ASP A 6 -1.95 -21.53 -4.44
C ASP A 6 -2.15 -22.92 -5.07
N SER A 7 -2.67 -23.87 -4.28
CA SER A 7 -2.97 -25.23 -4.73
C SER A 7 -4.14 -25.36 -5.71
N HIS A 8 -4.91 -24.29 -5.95
CA HIS A 8 -6.04 -24.30 -6.89
C HIS A 8 -5.75 -23.67 -8.26
N THR A 9 -4.71 -22.84 -8.36
CA THR A 9 -4.25 -22.29 -9.65
C THR A 9 -2.74 -22.37 -9.70
N LYS A 10 -2.20 -23.21 -10.59
CA LYS A 10 -0.76 -23.29 -10.91
C LYS A 10 -0.27 -22.00 -11.60
N GLN A 11 -0.40 -20.87 -10.93
CA GLN A 11 0.03 -19.55 -11.37
C GLN A 11 0.99 -19.02 -10.30
N PRO A 12 2.23 -18.66 -10.65
CA PRO A 12 3.15 -18.06 -9.70
C PRO A 12 2.63 -16.66 -9.31
N PHE A 13 2.24 -16.48 -8.06
CA PHE A 13 1.84 -15.18 -7.52
C PHE A 13 3.10 -14.40 -7.12
N LEU A 14 3.28 -13.20 -7.69
CA LEU A 14 4.30 -12.27 -7.21
C LEU A 14 3.73 -11.54 -5.99
N THR A 15 3.84 -12.16 -4.82
CA THR A 15 3.48 -11.48 -3.57
C THR A 15 4.61 -10.51 -3.22
N THR A 16 4.39 -9.22 -3.45
CA THR A 16 5.25 -8.21 -2.80
C THR A 16 4.71 -7.98 -1.40
N SER A 17 5.23 -8.76 -0.46
CA SER A 17 4.87 -8.66 0.94
C SER A 17 5.60 -7.48 1.60
N PHE A 18 4.88 -6.38 1.86
CA PHE A 18 5.28 -5.37 2.85
C PHE A 18 4.57 -5.63 4.18
N THR A 19 5.32 -6.07 5.19
CA THR A 19 4.76 -6.33 6.52
C THR A 19 4.50 -5.00 7.22
N SER A 20 3.24 -4.72 7.51
CA SER A 20 2.86 -3.61 8.36
C SER A 20 1.94 -4.12 9.46
N THR A 21 2.37 -3.97 10.71
CA THR A 21 1.66 -4.47 11.89
C THR A 21 0.98 -3.31 12.59
N ALA A 22 -0.35 -3.26 12.53
CA ALA A 22 -1.15 -2.43 13.43
C ALA A 22 -1.76 -3.34 14.50
N ALA A 23 -1.13 -3.39 15.67
CA ALA A 23 -1.62 -4.21 16.78
C ALA A 23 -2.80 -3.50 17.46
N SER A 24 -4.02 -4.03 17.33
CA SER A 24 -5.10 -3.76 18.30
C SER A 24 -4.94 -4.72 19.49
N PRO A 25 -5.18 -4.32 20.75
CA PRO A 25 -5.02 -5.20 21.90
C PRO A 25 -5.84 -6.51 21.85
N GLU A 26 -6.80 -6.65 20.92
CA GLU A 26 -7.59 -7.86 20.73
C GLU A 26 -7.31 -8.61 19.40
N VAL A 27 -6.61 -8.02 18.43
CA VAL A 27 -6.34 -8.67 17.12
C VAL A 27 -4.99 -8.23 16.54
N CYS A 28 -4.08 -9.19 16.35
CA CYS A 28 -2.83 -8.99 15.64
C CYS A 28 -3.08 -9.22 14.13
N ARG A 29 -3.21 -8.14 13.35
CA ARG A 29 -3.42 -8.20 11.90
C ARG A 29 -2.16 -7.80 11.16
N GLN A 30 -1.77 -8.62 10.20
CA GLN A 30 -0.74 -8.30 9.24
C GLN A 30 -1.40 -8.08 7.87
N ALA A 31 -1.43 -6.84 7.41
CA ALA A 31 -2.06 -6.49 6.14
C ALA A 31 -1.04 -6.49 5.00
N PHE A 32 -1.49 -6.95 3.83
CA PHE A 32 -0.72 -6.90 2.60
C PHE A 32 -1.64 -6.49 1.45
N LEU A 33 -1.05 -5.82 0.45
CA LEU A 33 -1.66 -5.69 -0.86
C LEU A 33 -1.33 -6.97 -1.62
N VAL A 34 -2.35 -7.76 -1.95
CA VAL A 34 -2.17 -8.89 -2.86
C VAL A 34 -2.53 -8.43 -4.26
N THR A 35 -1.68 -8.78 -5.21
CA THR A 35 -1.79 -8.33 -6.59
C THR A 35 -1.69 -9.57 -7.48
N ASP A 36 -2.82 -10.12 -7.91
CA ASP A 36 -2.81 -11.01 -9.08
C ASP A 36 -2.78 -10.19 -10.38
N ARG A 37 -2.66 -10.87 -11.52
CA ARG A 37 -2.55 -10.24 -12.85
C ARG A 37 -3.89 -9.73 -13.42
N THR A 38 -4.91 -9.64 -12.59
CA THR A 38 -6.22 -9.05 -12.85
C THR A 38 -6.40 -7.85 -11.89
N PRO A 39 -7.38 -6.95 -12.05
CA PRO A 39 -7.50 -5.76 -11.22
C PRO A 39 -8.00 -6.17 -9.83
N ASP A 40 -7.14 -6.81 -9.06
CA ASP A 40 -7.43 -7.26 -7.71
C ASP A 40 -7.63 -6.05 -6.80
N THR A 41 -8.85 -5.93 -6.29
CA THR A 41 -9.36 -4.80 -5.50
C THR A 41 -9.19 -4.99 -3.99
N TRP A 42 -8.58 -6.09 -3.55
CA TRP A 42 -8.69 -6.52 -2.16
C TRP A 42 -7.50 -6.08 -1.30
N LEU A 43 -7.81 -5.49 -0.14
CA LEU A 43 -6.88 -5.41 0.98
C LEU A 43 -7.03 -6.72 1.75
N ALA A 44 -5.93 -7.47 1.91
CA ALA A 44 -5.93 -8.73 2.60
C ALA A 44 -5.26 -8.61 3.98
N TYR A 45 -5.67 -9.43 4.93
CA TYR A 45 -4.94 -9.59 6.18
C TYR A 45 -4.85 -11.06 6.59
N HIS A 46 -3.73 -11.41 7.22
CA HIS A 46 -3.62 -12.68 7.93
C HIS A 46 -4.20 -12.53 9.33
N ASP A 47 -5.14 -13.41 9.67
CA ASP A 47 -5.60 -13.60 11.03
C ASP A 47 -4.62 -14.55 11.74
N LEU A 48 -3.88 -14.02 12.71
CA LEU A 48 -2.90 -14.80 13.46
C LEU A 48 -3.53 -15.64 14.58
N ASN A 49 -4.82 -15.46 14.86
CA ASN A 49 -5.55 -16.23 15.86
C ASN A 49 -6.28 -17.44 15.27
N ASN A 50 -6.43 -17.49 13.94
CA ASN A 50 -7.11 -18.57 13.24
C ASN A 50 -6.16 -19.20 12.20
N LEU A 51 -6.02 -20.52 12.24
CA LEU A 51 -5.19 -21.26 11.29
C LEU A 51 -6.08 -21.96 10.26
N ALA A 52 -5.68 -21.91 9.01
CA ALA A 52 -6.27 -22.65 7.89
C ALA A 52 -5.27 -23.69 7.37
N GLU A 53 -5.75 -24.91 7.09
CA GLU A 53 -4.94 -25.94 6.46
C GLU A 53 -4.89 -25.70 4.95
N ARG A 54 -3.68 -25.47 4.42
CA ARG A 54 -3.46 -25.24 2.99
C ARG A 54 -2.23 -26.02 2.53
N GLY A 55 -2.43 -26.94 1.59
CA GLY A 55 -1.36 -27.82 1.09
C GLY A 55 -0.86 -28.86 2.11
N GLY A 56 -1.61 -29.12 3.19
CA GLY A 56 -1.22 -30.04 4.27
C GLY A 56 -0.44 -29.38 5.41
N ASP A 57 -0.18 -28.08 5.32
CA ASP A 57 0.44 -27.28 6.38
C ASP A 57 -0.58 -26.29 6.97
N LEU A 58 -0.37 -25.91 8.23
CA LEU A 58 -1.15 -24.86 8.90
C LEU A 58 -0.58 -23.48 8.58
N TRP A 59 -1.42 -22.62 8.03
CA TRP A 59 -1.10 -21.22 7.72
C TRP A 59 -2.04 -20.30 8.48
N SER A 60 -1.62 -19.07 8.77
CA SER A 60 -2.54 -18.04 9.26
C SER A 60 -3.62 -17.76 8.23
N ASP A 61 -4.88 -17.77 8.65
CA ASP A 61 -6.03 -17.65 7.76
C ASP A 61 -6.01 -16.31 7.01
N LEU A 62 -6.14 -16.37 5.68
CA LEU A 62 -6.08 -15.19 4.82
C LEU A 62 -7.49 -14.65 4.59
N ASN A 63 -7.76 -13.47 5.14
CA ASN A 63 -9.04 -12.81 5.02
C ASN A 63 -8.98 -11.69 3.97
N ILE A 64 -9.90 -11.74 3.02
CA ILE A 64 -10.00 -10.82 1.87
C ILE A 64 -11.33 -10.04 1.85
N SER A 65 -12.05 -10.00 2.97
CA SER A 65 -13.40 -9.48 3.10
C SER A 65 -13.49 -8.00 3.51
N LEU A 66 -12.38 -7.25 3.46
CA LEU A 66 -12.37 -5.85 3.87
C LEU A 66 -13.11 -4.97 2.87
N SER A 67 -13.90 -4.03 3.39
CA SER A 67 -14.69 -3.16 2.54
C SER A 67 -13.79 -2.20 1.76
N LYS A 68 -14.04 -2.07 0.46
CA LYS A 68 -13.38 -1.08 -0.40
C LYS A 68 -14.41 -0.43 -1.31
N ASN A 69 -14.54 0.89 -1.17
CA ASN A 69 -15.40 1.69 -2.03
C ASN A 69 -14.74 1.88 -3.41
N ASP A 70 -15.51 1.88 -4.49
CA ASP A 70 -15.08 2.13 -5.87
C ASP A 70 -14.30 3.45 -6.05
N SER A 71 -14.52 4.42 -5.15
CA SER A 71 -13.76 5.68 -5.15
C SER A 71 -12.28 5.52 -4.76
N ILE A 72 -11.90 4.37 -4.20
CA ILE A 72 -10.53 4.07 -3.77
C ILE A 72 -9.81 3.29 -4.88
N PRO A 73 -8.70 3.80 -5.41
CA PRO A 73 -8.00 3.13 -6.50
C PRO A 73 -7.46 1.77 -6.09
N SER A 74 -7.45 0.84 -7.04
CA SER A 74 -6.69 -0.40 -6.96
C SER A 74 -5.33 -0.18 -7.58
N VAL A 75 -4.31 -0.22 -6.72
CA VAL A 75 -2.91 -0.02 -7.09
C VAL A 75 -2.06 -1.18 -6.61
N HIS A 76 -0.96 -1.40 -7.33
CA HIS A 76 0.08 -2.34 -6.97
C HIS A 76 1.44 -1.64 -6.90
N GLY A 77 2.40 -2.23 -6.17
CA GLY A 77 3.70 -1.61 -5.92
C GLY A 77 3.64 -0.35 -5.01
N GLY A 78 2.52 -0.08 -4.35
CA GLY A 78 2.44 0.95 -3.30
C GLY A 78 2.99 0.46 -1.96
N ILE A 79 3.09 1.35 -0.99
CA ILE A 79 3.47 1.04 0.39
C ILE A 79 2.28 1.29 1.32
N LEU A 80 2.03 0.33 2.22
CA LEU A 80 1.14 0.50 3.36
C LEU A 80 1.95 0.82 4.60
N TRP A 81 1.85 2.05 5.09
CA TRP A 81 2.44 2.42 6.37
C TRP A 81 1.46 2.12 7.51
N GLY A 82 1.93 1.37 8.50
CA GLY A 82 1.13 0.98 9.66
C GLY A 82 1.16 2.03 10.74
N ASP A 83 -0.02 2.32 11.26
CA ASP A 83 -0.21 3.12 12.45
C ASP A 83 -0.92 2.28 13.50
N SER A 84 -0.14 1.73 14.43
CA SER A 84 -0.64 0.97 15.55
C SER A 84 -1.28 1.84 16.62
N VAL A 85 -1.06 3.16 16.64
CA VAL A 85 -1.70 4.07 17.61
C VAL A 85 -3.13 4.34 17.16
N ASN A 86 -3.31 4.79 15.91
CA ASN A 86 -4.62 5.12 15.35
C ASN A 86 -5.34 3.93 14.72
N LYS A 87 -4.70 2.75 14.67
CA LYS A 87 -5.23 1.50 14.08
C LYS A 87 -5.56 1.66 12.59
N ARG A 88 -4.62 2.20 11.82
CA ARG A 88 -4.81 2.50 10.39
C ARG A 88 -3.66 1.97 9.55
N PHE A 89 -3.94 1.79 8.27
CA PHE A 89 -2.91 1.68 7.24
C PHE A 89 -3.01 2.88 6.31
N TYR A 90 -1.90 3.58 6.07
CA TYR A 90 -1.82 4.67 5.10
C TYR A 90 -1.20 4.16 3.80
N LEU A 91 -1.87 4.37 2.68
CA LEU A 91 -1.40 3.96 1.36
C LEU A 91 -0.65 5.12 0.68
N PHE A 92 0.61 4.86 0.34
CA PHE A 92 1.45 5.76 -0.44
C PHE A 92 1.86 5.14 -1.77
N GLY A 93 1.72 5.90 -2.85
CA GLY A 93 2.18 5.55 -4.19
C GLY A 93 1.50 4.32 -4.80
N GLY A 94 2.26 3.63 -5.64
CA GLY A 94 1.76 2.51 -6.45
C GLY A 94 1.30 2.94 -7.84
N GLU A 95 0.99 1.95 -8.67
CA GLU A 95 0.50 2.14 -10.03
C GLU A 95 -0.84 1.46 -10.25
N TRP A 96 -1.68 2.06 -11.09
CA TRP A 96 -3.04 1.59 -11.34
C TRP A 96 -3.04 0.32 -12.21
N ASN A 97 -3.94 -0.61 -11.89
CA ASN A 97 -4.00 -1.92 -12.56
C ASN A 97 -4.40 -1.85 -14.05
N ASN A 98 -5.04 -0.75 -14.47
CA ASN A 98 -5.43 -0.48 -15.85
C ASN A 98 -4.27 0.08 -16.72
N GLY A 99 -3.08 0.27 -16.14
CA GLY A 99 -1.90 0.82 -16.83
C GLY A 99 -1.87 2.33 -16.98
N PHE A 100 -2.83 3.07 -16.42
CA PHE A 100 -2.83 4.54 -16.42
C PHE A 100 -3.51 5.12 -15.18
N SER A 101 -2.87 6.11 -14.57
CA SER A 101 -3.40 6.79 -13.39
C SER A 101 -4.64 7.61 -13.75
N GLN A 102 -5.77 7.32 -13.11
CA GLN A 102 -7.06 7.97 -13.40
C GLN A 102 -7.27 9.27 -12.61
N GLY A 103 -6.33 9.67 -11.75
CA GLY A 103 -6.46 10.87 -10.95
C GLY A 103 -5.17 11.33 -10.29
N THR A 104 -5.19 12.54 -9.74
CA THR A 104 -4.09 13.07 -8.93
C THR A 104 -3.94 12.26 -7.65
N TYR A 105 -2.69 12.09 -7.21
CA TYR A 105 -2.43 11.40 -5.96
C TYR A 105 -3.11 12.08 -4.78
N SER A 106 -3.60 11.23 -3.89
CA SER A 106 -4.16 11.60 -2.61
C SER A 106 -3.69 10.61 -1.57
N LEU A 107 -3.52 11.07 -0.33
CA LEU A 107 -3.25 10.15 0.76
C LEU A 107 -4.55 9.42 1.12
N LEU A 108 -4.47 8.09 1.14
CA LEU A 108 -5.57 7.21 1.48
C LEU A 108 -5.22 6.48 2.76
N SER A 109 -6.22 6.23 3.61
CA SER A 109 -6.03 5.31 4.73
C SER A 109 -7.16 4.33 4.85
N TYR A 110 -6.83 3.14 5.33
CA TYR A 110 -7.80 2.17 5.78
C TYR A 110 -7.85 2.19 7.30
N ASP A 111 -9.03 2.45 7.84
CA ASP A 111 -9.36 2.41 9.27
C ASP A 111 -9.79 0.99 9.66
N ILE A 112 -8.99 0.34 10.50
CA ILE A 112 -9.23 -1.06 10.88
C ILE A 112 -10.41 -1.16 11.84
N ILE A 113 -10.64 -0.16 12.69
CA ILE A 113 -11.70 -0.20 13.71
C ILE A 113 -13.07 -0.06 13.08
N TYR A 114 -13.18 0.79 12.06
CA TYR A 114 -14.45 1.06 11.38
C TYR A 114 -14.61 0.36 10.04
N ASP A 115 -13.65 -0.50 9.65
CA ASP A 115 -13.62 -1.23 8.37
C ASP A 115 -13.97 -0.34 7.17
N LYS A 116 -13.25 0.77 7.03
CA LYS A 116 -13.51 1.76 5.97
C LYS A 116 -12.25 2.39 5.42
N TRP A 117 -12.35 2.88 4.20
CA TRP A 117 -11.34 3.75 3.61
C TRP A 117 -11.71 5.22 3.82
N ASP A 118 -10.72 6.01 4.21
CA ASP A 118 -10.78 7.47 4.28
C ASP A 118 -9.83 8.10 3.26
N HIS A 119 -10.30 9.18 2.64
CA HIS A 119 -9.59 9.94 1.61
C HIS A 119 -9.22 11.31 2.16
N PHE A 120 -7.92 11.58 2.30
CA PHE A 120 -7.41 12.85 2.86
C PHE A 120 -7.16 13.93 1.80
N GLY A 121 -7.54 13.67 0.55
CA GLY A 121 -7.34 14.60 -0.56
C GLY A 121 -5.88 14.68 -1.04
N THR A 122 -5.66 15.59 -1.99
CA THR A 122 -4.35 15.84 -2.58
C THR A 122 -3.44 16.58 -1.58
N PRO A 123 -2.19 16.13 -1.39
CA PRO A 123 -1.28 16.81 -0.48
C PRO A 123 -1.01 18.25 -0.91
N ASP A 124 -1.01 19.16 0.07
CA ASP A 124 -0.63 20.57 -0.12
C ASP A 124 0.90 20.69 -0.19
N ILE A 125 1.47 20.28 -1.34
CA ILE A 125 2.89 20.39 -1.67
C ILE A 125 3.05 20.92 -3.10
N THR A 126 3.98 21.86 -3.28
CA THR A 126 4.34 22.43 -4.57
C THR A 126 5.85 22.28 -4.81
N PRO A 127 6.31 21.73 -5.96
CA PRO A 127 5.48 21.11 -7.00
C PRO A 127 4.78 19.84 -6.50
N LEU A 128 3.74 19.40 -7.21
CA LEU A 128 3.06 18.13 -6.90
C LEU A 128 4.08 16.99 -6.83
N PRO A 129 3.88 16.03 -5.92
CA PRO A 129 4.85 14.96 -5.72
C PRO A 129 4.90 14.10 -6.98
N LYS A 130 6.12 13.74 -7.40
CA LYS A 130 6.31 12.71 -8.42
C LYS A 130 6.10 11.35 -7.77
N ILE A 131 4.94 10.77 -8.04
CA ILE A 131 4.49 9.52 -7.42
C ILE A 131 5.07 8.34 -8.16
N ALA A 132 5.59 7.39 -7.40
CA ALA A 132 6.24 6.20 -7.91
C ALA A 132 5.57 4.92 -7.39
N SER A 133 5.83 3.83 -8.09
CA SER A 133 5.52 2.45 -7.69
C SER A 133 6.82 1.67 -7.43
N TYR A 134 6.74 0.60 -6.66
CA TYR A 134 7.85 -0.31 -6.34
C TYR A 134 9.08 0.39 -5.72
N GLY A 135 8.85 1.45 -4.93
CA GLY A 135 9.87 2.04 -4.07
C GLY A 135 10.01 1.29 -2.75
N ALA A 136 10.94 1.74 -1.92
CA ALA A 136 11.06 1.29 -0.53
C ALA A 136 10.25 2.22 0.38
N GLY A 137 9.63 1.69 1.42
CA GLY A 137 8.98 2.54 2.41
C GLY A 137 8.84 1.88 3.76
N VAL A 138 8.75 2.72 4.80
CA VAL A 138 8.58 2.31 6.20
C VAL A 138 7.70 3.32 6.92
N GLY A 139 6.82 2.83 7.78
CA GLY A 139 6.04 3.64 8.70
C GLY A 139 6.53 3.46 10.13
N ILE A 140 6.53 4.53 10.91
CA ILE A 140 6.88 4.53 12.33
C ILE A 140 5.67 5.08 13.09
N SER A 141 4.93 4.19 13.76
CA SER A 141 3.69 4.57 14.45
C SER A 141 3.94 5.50 15.62
N GLU A 142 5.03 5.32 16.36
CA GLU A 142 5.37 6.07 17.57
C GLU A 142 5.64 7.56 17.29
N THR A 143 6.12 7.88 16.08
CA THR A 143 6.33 9.25 15.63
C THR A 143 5.24 9.74 14.68
N GLY A 144 4.31 8.87 14.29
CA GLY A 144 3.29 9.17 13.30
C GLY A 144 3.87 9.51 11.93
N MET A 145 4.95 8.85 11.51
CA MET A 145 5.69 9.21 10.29
C MET A 145 5.81 8.07 9.29
N GLY A 146 5.46 8.34 8.04
CA GLY A 146 5.74 7.50 6.88
C GLY A 146 6.94 8.02 6.09
N TYR A 147 7.75 7.10 5.58
CA TYR A 147 8.92 7.35 4.75
C TYR A 147 8.84 6.53 3.47
N TYR A 148 9.20 7.15 2.34
CA TYR A 148 9.21 6.49 1.04
C TYR A 148 10.39 6.95 0.19
N LEU A 149 11.11 6.01 -0.42
CA LEU A 149 12.31 6.24 -1.22
C LEU A 149 12.19 5.57 -2.60
N GLY A 150 12.36 6.39 -3.64
CA GLY A 150 12.59 5.96 -5.02
C GLY A 150 11.42 5.23 -5.69
N GLY A 151 11.74 4.25 -6.53
CA GLY A 151 10.75 3.50 -7.32
C GLY A 151 10.58 4.05 -8.74
N TRP A 152 9.57 3.54 -9.45
CA TRP A 152 9.30 3.81 -10.86
C TRP A 152 8.18 4.82 -11.06
N ILE A 153 8.45 5.86 -11.84
CA ILE A 153 7.45 6.82 -12.31
C ILE A 153 7.05 6.44 -13.73
N SER A 154 5.75 6.35 -13.98
CA SER A 154 5.15 6.09 -15.29
C SER A 154 3.78 6.75 -15.38
N ASN A 155 3.13 6.66 -16.54
CA ASN A 155 1.73 7.02 -16.70
C ASN A 155 0.79 6.22 -15.77
N ALA A 156 1.19 5.02 -15.35
CA ALA A 156 0.41 4.16 -14.46
C ALA A 156 0.48 4.60 -12.99
N SER A 157 1.60 5.17 -12.53
CA SER A 157 1.76 5.66 -11.15
C SER A 157 1.42 7.15 -10.99
N MET A 158 1.61 7.97 -12.03
CA MET A 158 1.43 9.41 -11.94
C MET A 158 0.57 9.94 -13.10
N SER A 159 -0.57 10.54 -12.76
CA SER A 159 -1.42 11.22 -13.74
C SER A 159 -0.68 12.39 -14.38
N GLY A 160 -0.77 12.50 -15.70
CA GLY A 160 -0.09 13.54 -16.48
C GLY A 160 1.39 13.27 -16.79
N TRP A 161 1.95 12.11 -16.42
CA TRP A 161 3.31 11.74 -16.82
C TRP A 161 3.38 11.40 -18.32
N THR A 162 4.15 12.17 -19.08
CA THR A 162 4.31 12.00 -20.54
C THR A 162 5.67 11.43 -20.94
N GLY A 163 6.60 11.28 -19.99
CA GLY A 163 7.92 10.71 -20.26
C GLY A 163 7.90 9.19 -20.29
N ASP A 164 9.01 8.61 -20.73
CA ASP A 164 9.24 7.18 -20.55
C ASP A 164 9.25 6.81 -19.07
N ARG A 165 9.02 5.51 -18.78
CA ARG A 165 9.11 4.98 -17.43
C ARG A 165 10.52 5.21 -16.90
N THR A 166 10.64 5.89 -15.75
CA THR A 166 11.93 6.27 -15.17
C THR A 166 12.04 5.92 -13.69
N MET A 167 13.26 5.64 -13.23
CA MET A 167 13.52 5.46 -11.80
C MET A 167 13.66 6.82 -11.12
N SER A 168 13.03 6.95 -9.95
CA SER A 168 13.16 8.09 -9.07
C SER A 168 14.16 7.80 -7.95
N SER A 169 14.84 8.85 -7.51
CA SER A 169 15.63 8.90 -6.29
C SER A 169 14.98 9.79 -5.21
N ASN A 170 13.72 10.17 -5.41
CA ASN A 170 13.01 11.06 -4.49
C ASN A 170 12.81 10.37 -3.14
N PHE A 171 13.05 11.12 -2.07
CA PHE A 171 12.77 10.72 -0.71
C PHE A 171 11.65 11.60 -0.16
N TYR A 172 10.57 10.96 0.29
CA TYR A 172 9.40 11.61 0.86
C TYR A 172 9.18 11.22 2.31
N THR A 173 8.66 12.18 3.08
CA THR A 173 8.16 11.95 4.44
C THR A 173 6.70 12.42 4.53
N ASN A 174 5.89 11.71 5.30
CA ASN A 174 4.50 12.05 5.53
C ASN A 174 4.16 11.96 7.02
N SER A 175 3.62 13.03 7.59
CA SER A 175 3.08 13.03 8.96
C SER A 175 1.63 12.54 8.95
N TYR A 176 1.31 11.53 9.77
CA TYR A 176 -0.05 10.97 9.89
C TYR A 176 -1.01 11.97 10.55
N ASP A 177 -0.53 12.70 11.55
CA ASP A 177 -1.33 13.71 12.27
C ASP A 177 -1.69 14.91 11.40
N SER A 178 -0.73 15.43 10.64
CA SER A 178 -0.95 16.65 9.86
C SER A 178 -1.27 16.39 8.39
N GLY A 179 -1.16 15.15 7.91
CA GLY A 179 -1.28 14.79 6.50
C GLY A 179 -0.23 15.43 5.60
N LYS A 180 0.80 16.06 6.18
CA LYS A 180 1.80 16.84 5.43
C LYS A 180 2.83 15.93 4.80
N LEU A 181 2.74 15.78 3.48
CA LEU A 181 3.76 15.17 2.64
C LEU A 181 4.87 16.19 2.33
N ARG A 182 6.13 15.76 2.42
CA ARG A 182 7.30 16.57 2.06
C ARG A 182 8.27 15.76 1.23
N GLN A 183 8.77 16.36 0.15
CA GLN A 183 9.98 15.86 -0.50
C GLN A 183 11.19 16.40 0.26
N VAL A 184 11.97 15.49 0.85
CA VAL A 184 13.12 15.85 1.69
C VAL A 184 14.45 15.71 0.97
N ALA A 185 14.52 14.88 -0.08
CA ALA A 185 15.70 14.78 -0.93
C ALA A 185 15.34 14.26 -2.34
N SER A 186 16.25 14.50 -3.28
CA SER A 186 16.33 13.85 -4.59
C SER A 186 17.79 13.81 -4.99
N LEU A 187 18.25 12.73 -5.60
CA LEU A 187 19.53 12.72 -6.30
C LEU A 187 19.30 13.21 -7.74
N SER A 188 20.12 14.15 -8.19
CA SER A 188 20.12 14.72 -9.54
C SER A 188 20.80 13.81 -10.54
#